data_AF-A0A2P2LHS9-F1
#
_entry.id   AF-A0A2P2LHS9-F1
#
_cell.length_a   1.000
_cell.length_b   1.000
_cell.length_c   1.000
_cell.angle_alpha   90.00
_cell.angle_beta   90.00
_cell.angle_gamma   90.00
#
_symmetry.space_group_name_H-M   'P 1'
#
loop_
_entity.id
_entity.type
_entity.pdbx_description
1 polymer ?
#
loop_
_entity_poly.entity_id
_entity_poly.type
_entity_poly.pdbx_seq_one_letter_code
_entity_poly.pdbx_strand_id
1 'polypeptide(L)'
;MGLQCCFGGTAIQTLKLAAIPASSSSSCLILKPISKTLTFNFFPRHGNHNPQRFPFSLIARVRALSTAPAADRILAKEVAKPQWKATIDFKWIRENKDEVARNIKNRSSNANLELVLELYEKLLALQKEVERLRGERNVVANKMKGKLEPSERQKLIEEGKNLKEGLTTLEEDLLELTDELQQEAQCIPNMTHPDVPIGDEKCSTVRKMVGNPHEFSFPVKDHLQLGKELDLFDFDSAAEVSGSKFYYLKNEAVMLEMALINWTLSEVMKRGFTPLTTPEIVRSSVVEKCGFQPRGDNTQVPCFFSLFSMSCLNDAKYLFLETQQVYSIEDSDQCLIGTAEITVGGIHMDSILPESLLPLKYVAFSHCFRTEAGAAGTATR
;
A
#
# COMPACT_ATOMS: atom_id res chain seq x y z
N MET A 1 27.54 -35.27 -33.16
CA MET A 1 27.40 -36.40 -32.21
C MET A 1 26.39 -35.98 -31.15
N GLY A 2 25.28 -36.74 -31.01
CA GLY A 2 24.21 -36.62 -29.99
C GLY A 2 23.26 -35.42 -30.18
N LEU A 3 22.01 -35.47 -30.68
CA LEU A 3 20.78 -36.17 -30.20
C LEU A 3 20.50 -35.85 -28.71
N GLN A 4 19.34 -35.38 -28.23
CA GLN A 4 17.94 -35.46 -28.68
C GLN A 4 17.07 -34.63 -27.70
N CYS A 5 15.94 -34.02 -28.13
CA CYS A 5 14.59 -34.27 -27.59
C CYS A 5 13.54 -33.20 -27.98
N CYS A 6 12.29 -33.68 -28.06
CA CYS A 6 11.16 -33.14 -28.79
C CYS A 6 10.09 -32.46 -27.92
N PHE A 7 9.14 -31.78 -28.60
CA PHE A 7 7.76 -31.37 -28.19
C PHE A 7 7.66 -30.33 -27.07
N GLY A 8 6.74 -29.35 -27.07
CA GLY A 8 5.62 -28.97 -27.93
C GLY A 8 4.75 -27.93 -27.18
N GLY A 9 4.00 -27.10 -27.90
CA GLY A 9 2.78 -26.45 -27.38
C GLY A 9 2.83 -24.98 -26.96
N THR A 10 2.16 -24.15 -27.79
CA THR A 10 1.33 -22.96 -27.47
C THR A 10 1.98 -21.72 -26.82
N ALA A 11 1.70 -20.48 -27.20
CA ALA A 11 1.09 -19.80 -28.34
C ALA A 11 1.32 -18.30 -28.07
N ILE A 12 2.12 -17.60 -28.89
CA ILE A 12 2.20 -16.14 -28.86
C ILE A 12 1.40 -15.65 -30.07
N GLN A 13 0.19 -15.12 -29.83
CA GLN A 13 -0.55 -14.43 -30.89
C GLN A 13 -0.03 -13.00 -30.98
N THR A 14 0.75 -12.74 -32.02
CA THR A 14 1.14 -11.41 -32.47
C THR A 14 -0.04 -10.77 -33.21
N LEU A 15 -0.55 -9.65 -32.71
CA LEU A 15 -1.55 -8.83 -33.39
C LEU A 15 -0.93 -8.18 -34.65
N LYS A 16 -1.46 -8.54 -35.83
CA LYS A 16 -1.19 -7.86 -37.11
C LYS A 16 -2.08 -6.62 -37.22
N LEU A 17 -1.49 -5.43 -37.24
CA LEU A 17 -2.17 -4.22 -37.72
C LEU A 17 -2.33 -4.30 -39.25
N ALA A 18 -3.57 -4.15 -39.72
CA ALA A 18 -3.87 -3.97 -41.13
C ALA A 18 -3.69 -2.49 -41.50
N ALA A 19 -2.83 -2.22 -42.48
CA ALA A 19 -2.66 -0.92 -43.10
C ALA A 19 -3.77 -0.69 -44.14
N ILE A 20 -4.34 0.52 -44.18
CA ILE A 20 -5.19 1.01 -45.28
C ILE A 20 -4.47 2.20 -45.92
N PRO A 21 -4.29 2.24 -47.26
CA PRO A 21 -3.53 3.29 -47.92
C PRO A 21 -4.35 4.57 -48.13
N ALA A 22 -3.65 5.70 -48.16
CA ALA A 22 -4.18 7.01 -48.52
C ALA A 22 -4.19 7.20 -50.05
N SER A 23 -5.29 7.76 -50.57
CA SER A 23 -5.29 8.48 -51.86
C SER A 23 -6.41 9.51 -51.91
N SER A 24 -6.12 10.60 -52.59
CA SER A 24 -6.76 11.91 -52.62
C SER A 24 -7.99 12.02 -53.56
N SER A 25 -8.64 13.19 -53.43
CA SER A 25 -9.36 13.99 -54.47
C SER A 25 -10.90 13.94 -54.50
N SER A 26 -11.49 15.08 -54.11
CA SER A 26 -12.64 15.82 -54.64
C SER A 26 -13.73 15.09 -55.46
N SER A 27 -15.00 15.21 -55.04
CA SER A 27 -16.13 15.77 -55.83
C SER A 27 -17.47 15.70 -55.06
N CYS A 28 -18.24 16.78 -55.21
CA CYS A 28 -19.59 17.03 -54.69
C CYS A 28 -20.65 16.15 -55.37
N LEU A 29 -21.60 15.57 -54.63
CA LEU A 29 -22.95 15.22 -55.12
C LEU A 29 -23.99 15.18 -53.98
N ILE A 30 -25.10 15.88 -54.21
CA ILE A 30 -26.30 16.03 -53.36
C ILE A 30 -27.36 14.99 -53.80
N LEU A 31 -28.10 14.36 -52.87
CA LEU A 31 -29.58 14.22 -52.84
C LEU A 31 -30.13 13.02 -52.01
N LYS A 32 -30.80 13.38 -50.91
CA LYS A 32 -32.13 12.95 -50.38
C LYS A 32 -32.37 11.57 -49.72
N PRO A 33 -33.37 11.52 -48.79
CA PRO A 33 -33.49 10.51 -47.72
C PRO A 33 -34.50 9.41 -48.04
N ILE A 34 -34.40 8.27 -47.35
CA ILE A 34 -35.42 7.22 -47.39
C ILE A 34 -35.84 6.86 -45.96
N SER A 35 -37.13 7.02 -45.71
CA SER A 35 -37.90 6.64 -44.54
C SER A 35 -37.97 5.11 -44.37
N LYS A 36 -38.11 4.62 -43.13
CA LYS A 36 -39.17 3.69 -42.73
C LYS A 36 -39.16 3.39 -41.23
N THR A 37 -40.24 3.80 -40.59
CA THR A 37 -40.78 3.35 -39.31
C THR A 37 -41.19 1.88 -39.40
N LEU A 38 -40.96 1.10 -38.33
CA LEU A 38 -41.70 -0.13 -38.06
C LEU A 38 -41.96 -0.24 -36.56
N THR A 39 -43.24 -0.35 -36.23
CA THR A 39 -43.82 -0.46 -34.89
C THR A 39 -44.63 -1.76 -34.83
N PHE A 40 -44.75 -2.33 -33.62
CA PHE A 40 -45.74 -3.33 -33.14
C PHE A 40 -45.55 -4.79 -33.62
N ASN A 41 -45.87 -5.86 -32.88
CA ASN A 41 -46.93 -6.04 -31.87
C ASN A 41 -46.69 -7.26 -30.94
N PHE A 42 -47.47 -7.26 -29.85
CA PHE A 42 -47.58 -8.19 -28.73
C PHE A 42 -48.52 -9.42 -28.96
N PHE A 43 -48.39 -10.40 -28.02
CA PHE A 43 -49.37 -11.42 -27.51
C PHE A 43 -49.60 -12.75 -28.27
N PRO A 44 -50.21 -13.83 -27.66
CA PRO A 44 -50.20 -14.36 -26.26
C PRO A 44 -50.25 -15.92 -26.09
N ARG A 45 -50.28 -16.38 -24.81
CA ARG A 45 -51.13 -17.43 -24.14
C ARG A 45 -50.53 -18.72 -23.51
N HIS A 46 -50.61 -18.73 -22.16
CA HIS A 46 -51.15 -19.71 -21.18
C HIS A 46 -50.59 -21.14 -20.95
N GLY A 47 -50.38 -21.47 -19.66
CA GLY A 47 -50.62 -22.83 -19.12
C GLY A 47 -50.01 -23.21 -17.74
N ASN A 48 -50.61 -22.71 -16.64
CA ASN A 48 -50.89 -23.33 -15.31
C ASN A 48 -49.94 -24.29 -14.50
N HIS A 49 -49.84 -23.98 -13.19
CA HIS A 49 -50.01 -24.81 -11.96
C HIS A 49 -48.86 -24.92 -10.90
N ASN A 50 -49.09 -24.18 -9.79
CA ASN A 50 -48.92 -24.42 -8.34
C ASN A 50 -47.59 -24.87 -7.68
N PRO A 51 -47.27 -24.39 -6.45
CA PRO A 51 -46.00 -24.62 -5.75
C PRO A 51 -46.09 -25.71 -4.67
N GLN A 52 -44.97 -26.41 -4.41
CA GLN A 52 -44.83 -27.28 -3.23
C GLN A 52 -43.62 -26.86 -2.37
N ARG A 53 -43.90 -26.80 -1.06
CA ARG A 53 -42.96 -26.62 0.07
C ARG A 53 -42.22 -27.93 0.40
N PHE A 54 -41.22 -27.78 1.28
CA PHE A 54 -40.64 -28.71 2.28
C PHE A 54 -39.14 -29.01 2.08
N PRO A 55 -38.37 -29.37 3.13
CA PRO A 55 -38.48 -29.00 4.55
C PRO A 55 -37.12 -28.65 5.22
N PHE A 56 -37.24 -28.13 6.45
CA PHE A 56 -36.23 -27.98 7.49
C PHE A 56 -35.34 -29.22 7.66
N SER A 57 -34.03 -29.00 7.86
CA SER A 57 -33.09 -30.01 8.39
C SER A 57 -32.52 -29.60 9.76
N LEU A 58 -32.76 -30.52 10.68
CA LEU A 58 -32.30 -30.73 12.05
C LEU A 58 -31.12 -29.90 12.61
N ILE A 59 -31.42 -29.27 13.75
CA ILE A 59 -30.48 -28.93 14.82
C ILE A 59 -29.95 -30.23 15.45
N ALA A 60 -28.66 -30.51 15.28
CA ALA A 60 -27.95 -31.51 16.07
C ALA A 60 -27.22 -30.83 17.24
N ARG A 61 -27.77 -30.97 18.45
CA ARG A 61 -27.08 -30.65 19.71
C ARG A 61 -26.00 -31.70 19.96
N VAL A 62 -24.72 -31.35 19.77
CA VAL A 62 -23.61 -32.13 20.30
C VAL A 62 -23.22 -31.55 21.66
N ARG A 63 -23.24 -32.44 22.65
CA ARG A 63 -23.01 -32.21 24.07
C ARG A 63 -21.50 -32.06 24.29
N ALA A 64 -21.05 -30.87 24.68
CA ALA A 64 -19.65 -30.65 25.07
C ALA A 64 -19.38 -31.34 26.42
N LEU A 65 -18.45 -32.30 26.44
CA LEU A 65 -17.83 -32.78 27.68
C LEU A 65 -16.67 -31.85 28.04
N SER A 66 -16.76 -31.29 29.23
CA SER A 66 -15.72 -30.50 29.88
C SER A 66 -14.61 -31.41 30.41
N THR A 67 -13.36 -31.18 29.98
CA THR A 67 -12.15 -31.60 30.68
C THR A 67 -11.11 -30.48 30.60
N ALA A 68 -10.81 -29.85 31.73
CA ALA A 68 -9.54 -29.15 31.95
C ALA A 68 -8.47 -30.19 32.37
N PRO A 69 -7.15 -29.88 32.55
CA PRO A 69 -6.45 -28.58 32.44
C PRO A 69 -5.08 -28.65 31.70
N ALA A 70 -4.39 -27.53 31.46
CA ALA A 70 -2.93 -27.37 31.66
C ALA A 70 -2.38 -25.99 31.23
N ALA A 71 -1.74 -25.34 32.20
CA ALA A 71 -0.56 -24.45 32.13
C ALA A 71 -0.59 -23.19 31.26
N ASP A 72 -0.41 -22.05 31.95
CA ASP A 72 -0.04 -20.74 31.43
C ASP A 72 1.10 -20.83 30.40
N ARG A 73 0.75 -20.76 29.12
CA ARG A 73 1.66 -20.26 28.09
C ARG A 73 1.51 -18.76 28.08
N ILE A 74 2.60 -18.08 28.46
CA ILE A 74 2.86 -16.68 28.11
C ILE A 74 2.41 -16.50 26.66
N LEU A 75 1.47 -15.59 26.42
CA LEU A 75 1.02 -15.17 25.10
C LEU A 75 2.27 -14.74 24.32
N ALA A 76 2.81 -15.63 23.50
CA ALA A 76 3.77 -15.26 22.48
C ALA A 76 3.03 -14.26 21.60
N LYS A 77 3.44 -12.99 21.64
CA LYS A 77 3.07 -12.03 20.59
C LYS A 77 3.54 -12.67 19.28
N GLU A 78 2.61 -13.16 18.48
CA GLU A 78 2.94 -13.49 17.08
C GLU A 78 3.32 -12.17 16.41
N VAL A 79 4.61 -11.88 16.37
CA VAL A 79 5.15 -10.76 15.60
C VAL A 79 4.97 -11.12 14.13
N ALA A 80 3.99 -10.50 13.49
CA ALA A 80 3.73 -10.71 12.06
C ALA A 80 4.98 -10.34 11.27
N LYS A 81 5.49 -11.23 10.42
CA LYS A 81 6.72 -10.98 9.66
C LYS A 81 6.55 -9.74 8.77
N PRO A 82 7.47 -8.76 8.82
CA PRO A 82 7.40 -7.58 7.98
C PRO A 82 7.50 -8.00 6.50
N GLN A 83 6.62 -7.45 5.66
CA GLN A 83 6.62 -7.75 4.21
C GLN A 83 7.90 -7.25 3.52
N TRP A 84 8.58 -6.26 4.12
CA TRP A 84 9.82 -5.68 3.61
C TRP A 84 10.69 -5.13 4.76
N LYS A 85 11.99 -5.01 4.52
CA LYS A 85 12.95 -4.44 5.48
C LYS A 85 13.51 -3.13 4.94
N ALA A 86 13.46 -2.08 5.75
CA ALA A 86 14.00 -0.78 5.39
C ALA A 86 15.47 -0.69 5.78
N THR A 87 16.28 -0.01 4.97
CA THR A 87 17.67 0.30 5.32
C THR A 87 17.69 1.46 6.31
N ILE A 88 17.54 1.16 7.60
CA ILE A 88 17.57 2.14 8.69
C ILE A 88 18.96 2.14 9.33
N ASP A 89 19.53 3.33 9.54
CA ASP A 89 20.78 3.49 10.28
C ASP A 89 20.52 3.51 11.80
N PHE A 90 20.40 2.33 12.39
CA PHE A 90 20.21 2.17 13.83
C PHE A 90 21.38 2.73 14.65
N LYS A 91 22.59 2.70 14.08
CA LYS A 91 23.78 3.23 14.75
C LYS A 91 23.68 4.75 14.87
N TRP A 92 23.27 5.43 13.79
CA TRP A 92 23.06 6.87 13.80
C TRP A 92 21.95 7.28 14.79
N ILE A 93 20.85 6.52 14.87
CA ILE A 93 19.77 6.76 15.84
C ILE A 93 20.31 6.68 17.28
N ARG A 94 21.12 5.66 17.58
CA ARG A 94 21.75 5.50 18.90
C ARG A 94 22.69 6.66 19.23
N GLU A 95 23.51 7.08 18.28
CA GLU A 95 24.49 8.17 18.46
C GLU A 95 23.82 9.55 18.61
N ASN A 96 22.65 9.75 18.00
CA ASN A 96 21.94 11.04 17.97
C ASN A 96 20.58 11.00 18.71
N LYS A 97 20.48 10.18 19.75
CA LYS A 97 19.22 9.92 20.49
C LYS A 97 18.48 11.20 20.93
N ASP A 98 19.22 12.21 21.39
CA ASP A 98 18.63 13.45 21.92
C ASP A 98 18.01 14.31 20.81
N GLU A 99 18.59 14.25 19.61
CA GLU A 99 18.07 14.95 18.43
C GLU A 99 16.82 14.24 17.89
N VAL A 100 16.88 12.91 17.80
CA VAL A 100 15.73 12.08 17.37
C VAL A 100 14.56 12.24 18.34
N ALA A 101 14.81 12.19 19.66
CA ALA A 101 13.78 12.39 20.68
C ALA A 101 13.09 13.76 20.55
N ARG A 102 13.88 14.81 20.32
CA ARG A 102 13.35 16.16 20.11
C ARG A 102 12.52 16.24 18.83
N ASN A 103 12.97 15.60 17.75
CA ASN A 103 12.24 15.55 16.48
C ASN A 103 10.89 14.83 16.63
N ILE A 104 10.87 13.67 17.30
CA ILE A 104 9.64 12.91 17.58
C ILE A 104 8.63 13.79 18.34
N LYS A 105 9.11 14.49 19.38
CA LYS A 105 8.28 15.41 20.16
C LYS A 105 7.76 16.60 19.33
N ASN A 106 8.63 17.23 18.54
CA ASN A 106 8.25 18.37 17.70
C ASN A 106 7.23 17.98 16.62
N ARG A 107 7.28 16.73 16.13
CA ARG A 107 6.33 16.18 15.15
C ARG A 107 5.07 15.58 15.78
N SER A 108 4.94 15.61 17.11
CA SER A 108 3.85 14.96 17.86
C SER A 108 3.65 13.49 17.44
N SER A 109 4.76 12.76 17.23
CA SER A 109 4.73 11.36 16.80
C SER A 109 4.69 10.42 18.01
N ASN A 110 3.96 9.31 17.87
CA ASN A 110 3.85 8.26 18.89
C ASN A 110 5.00 7.24 18.85
N ALA A 111 6.08 7.50 18.10
CA ALA A 111 7.21 6.59 17.98
C ALA A 111 7.92 6.38 19.32
N ASN A 112 8.16 5.12 19.70
CA ASN A 112 8.83 4.76 20.94
C ASN A 112 10.34 4.60 20.73
N LEU A 113 11.09 5.69 20.92
CA LEU A 113 12.54 5.69 20.77
C LEU A 113 13.24 4.76 21.77
N GLU A 114 12.77 4.69 23.02
CA GLU A 114 13.42 3.89 24.05
C GLU A 114 13.35 2.40 23.71
N LEU A 115 12.19 1.93 23.27
CA LEU A 115 12.01 0.55 22.82
C LEU A 115 12.94 0.20 21.64
N VAL A 116 13.09 1.10 20.66
CA VAL A 116 14.02 0.89 19.54
C VAL A 116 15.47 0.76 20.02
N LEU A 117 15.89 1.57 20.99
CA LEU A 117 17.24 1.49 21.55
C LEU A 117 17.45 0.18 22.33
N GLU A 118 16.48 -0.21 23.17
CA GLU A 118 16.53 -1.48 23.91
C GLU A 118 16.59 -2.70 22.98
N LEU A 119 15.76 -2.72 21.94
CA LEU A 119 15.74 -3.80 20.93
C LEU A 119 17.07 -3.85 20.16
N TYR A 120 17.65 -2.69 19.84
CA TYR A 120 18.94 -2.62 19.17
C TYR A 120 20.10 -3.12 20.06
N GLU A 121 20.10 -2.82 21.36
CA GLU A 121 21.08 -3.35 22.30
C GLU A 121 20.98 -4.87 22.45
N LYS A 122 19.75 -5.40 22.56
CA LYS A 122 19.49 -6.85 22.56
C LYS A 122 19.98 -7.49 21.27
N LEU A 123 19.76 -6.85 20.12
CA LEU A 123 20.22 -7.35 18.82
C LEU A 123 21.74 -7.46 18.78
N LEU A 124 22.46 -6.43 19.24
CA LEU A 124 23.93 -6.44 19.29
C LEU A 124 24.47 -7.53 20.24
N ALA A 125 23.83 -7.72 21.39
CA ALA A 125 24.20 -8.77 22.33
C ALA A 125 23.99 -10.18 21.74
N LEU A 126 22.84 -10.41 21.09
CA LEU A 126 22.50 -11.67 20.45
C LEU A 126 23.39 -11.96 19.24
N GLN A 127 23.69 -10.96 18.42
CA GLN A 127 24.65 -11.08 17.32
C GLN A 127 26.04 -11.51 17.82
N LYS A 128 26.51 -10.92 18.92
CA LYS A 128 27.78 -11.31 19.53
C LYS A 128 27.77 -12.77 19.99
N GLU A 129 26.65 -13.24 20.52
CA GLU A 129 26.50 -14.62 20.98
C GLU A 129 26.44 -15.63 19.82
N VAL A 130 25.73 -15.28 18.74
CA VAL A 130 25.72 -16.06 17.49
C VAL A 130 27.12 -16.20 16.93
N GLU A 131 27.89 -15.10 16.86
CA GLU A 131 29.29 -15.14 16.40
C GLU A 131 30.20 -15.93 17.33
N ARG A 132 29.98 -15.88 18.66
CA ARG A 132 30.71 -16.71 19.64
C ARG A 132 30.49 -18.20 19.36
N LEU A 133 29.23 -18.64 19.22
CA LEU A 133 28.89 -20.04 18.94
C LEU A 133 29.36 -20.50 17.56
N ARG A 134 29.29 -19.64 16.54
CA ARG A 134 29.89 -19.90 15.22
C ARG A 134 31.40 -20.14 15.35
N GLY A 135 32.08 -19.33 16.16
CA GLY A 135 33.49 -19.50 16.51
C GLY A 135 33.77 -20.86 17.17
N GLU A 136 33.02 -21.20 18.21
CA GLU A 136 33.17 -22.47 18.95
C GLU A 136 32.93 -23.69 18.06
N ARG A 137 31.86 -23.66 17.25
CA ARG A 137 31.56 -24.70 16.26
C ARG A 137 32.72 -24.87 15.28
N ASN A 138 33.32 -23.78 14.81
CA ASN A 138 34.47 -23.83 13.90
C ASN A 138 35.72 -24.40 14.59
N VAL A 139 35.94 -24.11 15.87
CA VAL A 139 37.01 -24.70 16.68
C VAL A 139 36.81 -26.21 16.85
N VAL A 140 35.60 -26.65 17.19
CA VAL A 140 35.24 -28.08 17.28
C VAL A 140 35.46 -28.78 15.93
N ALA A 141 34.99 -28.18 14.83
CA ALA A 141 35.18 -28.71 13.48
C ALA A 141 36.66 -28.83 13.10
N ASN A 142 37.51 -27.90 13.55
CA ASN A 142 38.96 -27.97 13.34
C ASN A 142 39.63 -29.04 14.21
N LYS A 143 39.21 -29.21 15.47
CA LYS A 143 39.70 -30.30 16.34
C LYS A 143 39.40 -31.68 15.75
N MET A 144 38.30 -31.83 15.00
CA MET A 144 37.94 -33.07 14.31
C MET A 144 38.83 -33.42 13.09
N LYS A 145 39.64 -32.47 12.58
CA LYS A 145 40.57 -32.69 11.46
C LYS A 145 41.89 -33.30 11.95
N GLY A 146 41.83 -34.55 12.41
CA GLY A 146 43.01 -35.28 12.89
C GLY A 146 42.71 -36.75 13.21
N LYS A 147 43.75 -37.54 13.50
CA LYS A 147 43.60 -38.87 14.09
C LYS A 147 43.25 -38.69 15.56
N LEU A 148 42.02 -39.04 15.91
CA LEU A 148 41.47 -38.96 17.26
C LEU A 148 41.04 -40.35 17.70
N GLU A 149 41.11 -40.61 19.00
CA GLU A 149 40.52 -41.80 19.59
C GLU A 149 39.00 -41.83 19.35
N PRO A 150 38.39 -43.02 19.13
CA PRO A 150 36.96 -43.13 18.83
C PRO A 150 36.05 -42.50 19.90
N SER A 151 36.47 -42.55 21.17
CA SER A 151 35.73 -41.97 22.30
C SER A 151 35.75 -40.44 22.31
N GLU A 152 36.88 -39.82 21.97
CA GLU A 152 37.02 -38.35 21.86
C GLU A 152 36.29 -37.81 20.64
N ARG A 153 36.35 -38.54 19.53
CA ARG A 153 35.58 -38.22 18.32
C ARG A 153 34.07 -38.20 18.62
N GLN A 154 33.55 -39.16 19.39
CA GLN A 154 32.13 -39.18 19.75
C GLN A 154 31.72 -37.99 20.62
N LYS A 155 32.56 -37.55 21.57
CA LYS A 155 32.29 -36.36 22.39
C LYS A 155 32.23 -35.08 21.55
N LEU A 156 33.16 -34.91 20.60
CA LEU A 156 33.17 -33.75 19.70
C LEU A 156 31.98 -33.73 18.74
N ILE A 157 31.47 -34.89 18.33
CA ILE A 157 30.25 -35.01 17.52
C ILE A 157 29.03 -34.53 18.32
N GLU A 158 28.89 -34.95 19.57
CA GLU A 158 27.79 -34.53 20.44
C GLU A 158 27.86 -33.02 20.75
N GLU A 159 29.05 -32.51 21.05
CA GLU A 159 29.29 -31.07 21.25
C GLU A 159 28.93 -30.27 19.99
N GLY A 160 29.37 -30.73 18.81
CA GLY A 160 29.02 -30.09 17.53
C GLY A 160 27.52 -30.12 17.22
N LYS A 161 26.81 -31.18 17.63
CA LYS A 161 25.36 -31.29 17.48
C LYS A 161 24.63 -30.29 18.40
N ASN A 162 25.00 -30.23 19.68
CA ASN A 162 24.44 -29.29 20.64
C ASN A 162 24.68 -27.83 20.22
N LEU A 163 25.89 -27.51 19.73
CA LEU A 163 26.21 -26.18 19.19
C LEU A 163 25.38 -25.84 17.96
N LYS A 164 25.09 -26.82 17.09
CA LYS A 164 24.25 -26.61 15.90
C LYS A 164 22.79 -26.35 16.29
N GLU A 165 22.26 -27.12 17.22
CA GLU A 165 20.89 -26.94 17.74
C GLU A 165 20.75 -25.56 18.40
N GLY A 166 21.67 -25.18 19.30
CA GLY A 166 21.67 -23.86 19.93
C GLY A 166 21.85 -22.70 18.93
N LEU A 167 22.68 -22.88 17.90
CA LEU A 167 22.84 -21.88 16.84
C LEU A 167 21.55 -21.69 16.04
N THR A 168 20.80 -22.77 15.79
CA THR A 168 19.55 -22.70 15.02
C THR A 168 18.52 -21.89 15.80
N THR A 169 18.37 -22.14 17.10
CA THR A 169 17.47 -21.37 17.98
C THR A 169 17.85 -19.89 18.05
N LEU A 170 19.14 -19.57 18.23
CA LEU A 170 19.57 -18.17 18.32
C LEU A 170 19.49 -17.43 16.98
N GLU A 171 19.61 -18.13 15.85
CA GLU A 171 19.40 -17.55 14.52
C GLU A 171 17.90 -17.26 14.27
N GLU A 172 16.99 -18.07 14.80
CA GLU A 172 15.55 -17.81 14.81
C GLU A 172 15.22 -16.59 15.70
N ASP A 173 15.73 -16.56 16.94
CA ASP A 173 15.56 -15.43 17.86
C ASP A 173 16.11 -14.13 17.25
N LEU A 174 17.25 -14.21 16.54
CA LEU A 174 17.86 -13.06 15.88
C LEU A 174 16.97 -12.53 14.75
N LEU A 175 16.31 -13.41 14.01
CA LEU A 175 15.39 -13.03 12.95
C LEU A 175 14.15 -12.33 13.53
N GLU A 176 13.53 -12.91 14.57
CA GLU A 176 12.37 -12.33 15.25
C GLU A 176 12.68 -10.96 15.84
N LEU A 177 13.81 -10.82 16.53
CA LEU A 177 14.23 -9.56 17.12
C LEU A 177 14.57 -8.50 16.06
N THR A 178 15.14 -8.92 14.93
CA THR A 178 15.38 -8.02 13.78
C THR A 178 14.06 -7.50 13.22
N ASP A 179 13.06 -8.36 13.12
CA ASP A 179 11.76 -8.02 12.57
C ASP A 179 10.98 -7.08 13.52
N GLU A 180 11.03 -7.32 14.83
CA GLU A 180 10.46 -6.42 15.85
C GLU A 180 11.15 -5.04 15.84
N LEU A 181 12.49 -5.01 15.83
CA LEU A 181 13.25 -3.77 15.73
C LEU A 181 12.89 -2.99 14.46
N GLN A 182 12.73 -3.69 13.33
CA GLN A 182 12.41 -3.09 12.05
C GLN A 182 11.03 -2.41 12.07
N GLN A 183 10.03 -3.04 12.70
CA GLN A 183 8.68 -2.49 12.84
C GLN A 183 8.66 -1.22 13.68
N GLU A 184 9.27 -1.28 14.87
CA GLU A 184 9.30 -0.12 15.77
C GLU A 184 10.12 1.04 15.19
N ALA A 185 11.23 0.74 14.51
CA ALA A 185 12.05 1.77 13.90
C ALA A 185 11.41 2.42 12.67
N GLN A 186 10.56 1.71 11.91
CA GLN A 186 9.80 2.30 10.79
C GLN A 186 8.77 3.36 11.24
N CYS A 187 8.35 3.30 12.50
CA CYS A 187 7.47 4.31 13.10
C CYS A 187 8.19 5.65 13.36
N ILE A 188 9.53 5.66 13.40
CA ILE A 188 10.30 6.90 13.61
C ILE A 188 10.17 7.80 12.37
N PRO A 189 9.69 9.05 12.53
CA PRO A 189 9.54 9.96 11.40
C PRO A 189 10.88 10.47 10.89
N ASN A 190 10.93 10.89 9.63
CA ASN A 190 12.11 11.56 9.07
C ASN A 190 12.48 12.81 9.90
N MET A 191 13.77 13.15 9.90
CA MET A 191 14.31 14.34 10.54
C MET A 191 13.74 15.60 9.91
N THR A 192 13.38 16.56 10.76
CA THR A 192 12.80 17.83 10.33
C THR A 192 13.91 18.83 10.02
N HIS A 193 13.82 19.52 8.88
CA HIS A 193 14.77 20.57 8.54
C HIS A 193 14.70 21.72 9.58
N PRO A 194 15.84 22.33 9.99
CA PRO A 194 15.87 23.37 11.03
C PRO A 194 14.95 24.57 10.77
N ASP A 195 14.72 24.92 9.50
CA ASP A 195 13.87 26.05 9.09
C ASP A 195 12.36 25.77 9.17
N VAL A 196 11.94 24.56 9.53
CA VAL A 196 10.51 24.20 9.62
C VAL A 196 9.93 24.79 10.90
N PRO A 197 8.85 25.58 10.82
CA PRO A 197 8.17 26.10 12.01
C PRO A 197 7.69 24.95 12.92
N ILE A 198 7.90 25.10 14.22
CA ILE A 198 7.47 24.11 15.22
C ILE A 198 6.05 24.48 15.67
N GLY A 199 5.12 23.52 15.57
CA GLY A 199 3.75 23.67 16.07
C GLY A 199 2.73 22.95 15.21
N ASP A 200 1.46 23.26 15.43
CA ASP A 200 0.33 22.76 14.64
C ASP A 200 0.17 23.57 13.34
N GLU A 201 -0.89 23.30 12.57
CA GLU A 201 -1.17 23.99 11.30
C GLU A 201 -1.21 25.52 11.46
N LYS A 202 -1.61 26.04 12.63
CA LYS A 202 -1.70 27.49 12.91
C LYS A 202 -0.33 28.14 13.03
N CYS A 203 0.72 27.35 13.29
CA CYS A 203 2.11 27.80 13.33
C CYS A 203 2.75 27.89 11.93
N SER A 204 2.00 27.59 10.86
CA SER A 204 2.48 27.72 9.48
C SER A 204 2.86 29.17 9.15
N THR A 205 4.04 29.35 8.55
CA THR A 205 4.55 30.68 8.18
C THR A 205 4.26 31.00 6.72
N VAL A 206 3.54 32.11 6.46
CA VAL A 206 3.29 32.59 5.10
C VAL A 206 4.60 33.08 4.47
N ARG A 207 5.08 32.41 3.41
CA ARG A 207 6.32 32.81 2.72
C ARG A 207 6.12 33.91 1.68
N LYS A 208 5.03 33.83 0.91
CA LYS A 208 4.73 34.78 -0.17
C LYS A 208 3.25 34.75 -0.51
N MET A 209 2.64 35.93 -0.61
CA MET A 209 1.31 36.10 -1.21
C MET A 209 1.49 36.63 -2.63
N VAL A 210 0.79 36.04 -3.60
CA VAL A 210 0.86 36.44 -5.02
C VAL A 210 -0.54 36.79 -5.52
N GLY A 211 -0.67 37.97 -6.11
CA GLY A 211 -1.97 38.51 -6.51
C GLY A 211 -2.74 39.10 -5.34
N ASN A 212 -3.91 39.65 -5.65
CA ASN A 212 -4.86 40.18 -4.66
C ASN A 212 -6.21 39.47 -4.86
N PRO A 213 -6.96 39.16 -3.78
CA PRO A 213 -8.33 38.67 -3.91
C PRO A 213 -9.16 39.60 -4.79
N HIS A 214 -9.94 39.03 -5.71
CA HIS A 214 -10.76 39.81 -6.61
C HIS A 214 -12.00 40.35 -5.89
N GLU A 215 -12.29 41.64 -6.09
CA GLU A 215 -13.50 42.28 -5.56
C GLU A 215 -14.62 42.19 -6.60
N PHE A 216 -15.71 41.50 -6.24
CA PHE A 216 -16.88 41.34 -7.10
C PHE A 216 -17.92 42.43 -6.79
N SER A 217 -18.54 43.00 -7.82
CA SER A 217 -19.62 43.99 -7.69
C SER A 217 -21.01 43.35 -7.47
N PHE A 218 -21.06 42.03 -7.28
CA PHE A 218 -22.29 41.23 -7.13
C PHE A 218 -22.11 40.17 -6.05
N PRO A 219 -23.21 39.61 -5.50
CA PRO A 219 -23.13 38.51 -4.54
C PRO A 219 -22.41 37.29 -5.13
N VAL A 220 -21.29 36.91 -4.53
CA VAL A 220 -20.46 35.80 -5.01
C VAL A 220 -21.18 34.48 -4.71
N LYS A 221 -21.41 33.70 -5.76
CA LYS A 221 -21.90 32.32 -5.66
C LYS A 221 -20.72 31.38 -5.45
N ASP A 222 -20.91 30.34 -4.65
CA ASP A 222 -19.89 29.31 -4.51
C ASP A 222 -19.87 28.35 -5.71
N HIS A 223 -18.86 27.49 -5.76
CA HIS A 223 -18.68 26.56 -6.87
C HIS A 223 -19.82 25.54 -7.01
N LEU A 224 -20.50 25.19 -5.92
CA LEU A 224 -21.64 24.26 -5.94
C LEU A 224 -22.87 24.93 -6.55
N GLN A 225 -23.17 26.16 -6.14
CA GLN A 225 -24.26 26.96 -6.70
C GLN A 225 -24.05 27.20 -8.20
N LEU A 226 -22.84 27.61 -8.59
CA LEU A 226 -22.48 27.81 -10.00
C LEU A 226 -22.59 26.50 -10.79
N GLY A 227 -22.05 25.42 -10.23
CA GLY A 227 -22.09 24.10 -10.86
C GLY A 227 -23.51 23.59 -11.08
N LYS A 228 -24.43 23.84 -10.14
CA LYS A 228 -25.83 23.45 -10.25
C LYS A 228 -26.59 24.29 -11.29
N GLU A 229 -26.38 25.60 -11.30
CA GLU A 229 -27.04 26.49 -12.26
C GLU A 229 -26.60 26.24 -13.71
N LEU A 230 -25.36 25.80 -13.90
CA LEU A 230 -24.75 25.50 -15.20
C LEU A 230 -24.78 24.01 -15.57
N ASP A 231 -25.40 23.16 -14.76
CA ASP A 231 -25.47 21.69 -14.97
C ASP A 231 -24.08 21.04 -15.19
N LEU A 232 -23.11 21.39 -14.35
CA LEU A 232 -21.71 20.96 -14.46
C LEU A 232 -21.38 19.72 -13.62
N PHE A 233 -22.17 19.45 -12.57
CA PHE A 233 -21.97 18.32 -11.67
C PHE A 233 -23.28 17.58 -11.43
N ASP A 234 -23.21 16.25 -11.35
CA ASP A 234 -24.31 15.42 -10.87
C ASP A 234 -23.84 14.61 -9.66
N PHE A 235 -24.21 15.09 -8.48
CA PHE A 235 -23.91 14.46 -7.19
C PHE A 235 -24.94 13.40 -6.81
N ASP A 236 -26.21 13.57 -7.21
CA ASP A 236 -27.31 12.69 -6.80
C ASP A 236 -27.12 11.31 -7.46
N SER A 237 -26.91 11.29 -8.78
CA SER A 237 -26.65 10.04 -9.51
C SER A 237 -25.33 9.39 -9.07
N ALA A 238 -24.31 10.19 -8.74
CA ALA A 238 -23.03 9.66 -8.26
C ALA A 238 -23.14 9.06 -6.86
N ALA A 239 -23.96 9.65 -5.98
CA ALA A 239 -24.23 9.13 -4.66
C ALA A 239 -24.96 7.79 -4.70
N GLU A 240 -25.90 7.61 -5.62
CA GLU A 240 -26.59 6.33 -5.84
C GLU A 240 -25.66 5.24 -6.37
N VAL A 241 -24.71 5.59 -7.25
CA VAL A 241 -23.84 4.62 -7.93
C VAL A 241 -22.59 4.27 -7.12
N SER A 242 -21.94 5.26 -6.51
CA SER A 242 -20.62 5.11 -5.88
C SER A 242 -20.58 5.51 -4.40
N GLY A 243 -21.69 6.03 -3.87
CA GLY A 243 -21.78 6.52 -2.49
C GLY A 243 -21.44 8.00 -2.34
N SER A 244 -21.49 8.49 -1.10
CA SER A 244 -21.25 9.91 -0.80
C SER A 244 -19.87 10.39 -1.25
N LYS A 245 -19.74 11.69 -1.57
CA LYS A 245 -18.51 12.39 -1.99
C LYS A 245 -18.05 12.13 -3.44
N PHE A 246 -18.72 11.25 -4.17
CA PHE A 246 -18.50 11.09 -5.62
C PHE A 246 -19.37 12.05 -6.42
N TYR A 247 -18.97 12.33 -7.66
CA TYR A 247 -19.67 13.21 -8.58
C TYR A 247 -19.42 12.80 -10.03
N TYR A 248 -20.38 13.07 -10.92
CA TYR A 248 -20.11 13.13 -12.35
C TYR A 248 -19.78 14.56 -12.75
N LEU A 249 -18.72 14.75 -13.54
CA LEU A 249 -18.49 15.99 -14.28
C LEU A 249 -19.30 15.98 -15.58
N LYS A 250 -19.86 17.13 -15.94
CA LYS A 250 -20.70 17.31 -17.13
C LYS A 250 -20.28 18.54 -17.93
N ASN A 251 -20.64 18.51 -19.22
CA ASN A 251 -20.58 19.65 -20.15
C ASN A 251 -19.21 20.36 -20.15
N GLU A 252 -19.20 21.68 -19.99
CA GLU A 252 -18.00 22.51 -20.02
C GLU A 252 -17.02 22.18 -18.90
N ALA A 253 -17.46 21.60 -17.78
CA ALA A 253 -16.57 21.25 -16.68
C ALA A 253 -15.65 20.07 -17.02
N VAL A 254 -16.12 19.11 -17.83
CA VAL A 254 -15.27 18.03 -18.37
C VAL A 254 -14.16 18.62 -19.25
N MET A 255 -14.53 19.54 -20.14
CA MET A 255 -13.57 20.20 -21.02
C MET A 255 -12.58 21.06 -20.24
N LEU A 256 -13.04 21.73 -19.17
CA LEU A 256 -12.19 22.52 -18.28
C LEU A 256 -11.19 21.64 -17.53
N GLU A 257 -11.61 20.50 -16.98
CA GLU A 257 -10.71 19.55 -16.31
C GLU A 257 -9.61 19.07 -17.27
N MET A 258 -9.99 18.62 -18.47
CA MET A 258 -9.03 18.19 -19.49
C MET A 258 -8.07 19.33 -19.89
N ALA A 259 -8.57 20.57 -20.00
CA ALA A 259 -7.75 21.73 -20.30
C ALA A 259 -6.74 22.04 -19.18
N LEU A 260 -7.16 21.96 -17.92
CA LEU A 260 -6.30 22.19 -16.75
C LEU A 260 -5.20 21.14 -16.65
N ILE A 261 -5.53 19.86 -16.85
CA ILE A 261 -4.55 18.75 -16.86
C ILE A 261 -3.52 18.98 -17.97
N ASN A 262 -3.98 19.20 -19.21
CA ASN A 262 -3.10 19.38 -20.37
C ASN A 262 -2.22 20.63 -20.25
N TRP A 263 -2.77 21.73 -19.77
CA TRP A 263 -2.03 22.96 -19.53
C TRP A 263 -0.95 22.75 -18.46
N THR A 264 -1.30 22.12 -17.34
CA THR A 264 -0.36 21.83 -16.24
C THR A 264 0.79 20.96 -16.71
N LEU A 265 0.50 19.85 -17.41
CA LEU A 265 1.53 19.00 -17.99
C LEU A 265 2.43 19.78 -18.95
N SER A 266 1.85 20.58 -19.85
CA SER A 266 2.59 21.38 -20.82
C SER A 266 3.52 22.41 -20.15
N GLU A 267 3.06 23.10 -19.11
CA GLU A 267 3.86 24.09 -18.38
C GLU A 267 5.00 23.46 -17.59
N VAL A 268 4.75 22.30 -16.98
CA VAL A 268 5.78 21.60 -16.19
C VAL A 268 6.80 20.92 -17.11
N MET A 269 6.38 20.38 -18.26
CA MET A 269 7.26 19.83 -19.29
C MET A 269 8.25 20.88 -19.82
N LYS A 270 7.83 22.14 -20.01
CA LYS A 270 8.73 23.25 -20.39
C LYS A 270 9.87 23.46 -19.39
N ARG A 271 9.72 23.01 -18.15
CA ARG A 271 10.75 23.09 -17.09
C ARG A 271 11.66 21.84 -17.02
N GLY A 272 11.57 20.96 -18.02
CA GLY A 272 12.43 19.78 -18.15
C GLY A 272 11.96 18.58 -17.33
N PHE A 273 10.66 18.48 -17.02
CA PHE A 273 10.08 17.31 -16.38
C PHE A 273 9.63 16.30 -17.43
N THR A 274 9.93 15.02 -17.20
CA THR A 274 9.46 13.92 -18.03
C THR A 274 8.01 13.59 -17.68
N PRO A 275 7.06 13.67 -18.64
CA PRO A 275 5.66 13.37 -18.39
C PRO A 275 5.44 11.85 -18.28
N LEU A 276 4.57 11.45 -17.35
CA LEU A 276 4.21 10.06 -17.10
C LEU A 276 2.71 9.92 -16.89
N THR A 277 2.18 8.78 -17.30
CA THR A 277 0.92 8.22 -16.77
C THR A 277 1.29 7.02 -15.92
N THR A 278 0.78 6.94 -14.70
CA THR A 278 1.17 5.88 -13.76
C THR A 278 0.08 4.83 -13.59
N PRO A 279 0.42 3.59 -13.19
CA PRO A 279 -0.58 2.65 -12.68
C PRO A 279 -1.36 3.28 -11.53
N GLU A 280 -2.64 2.94 -11.40
CA GLU A 280 -3.50 3.41 -10.30
C GLU A 280 -3.72 2.35 -9.22
N ILE A 281 -3.37 1.11 -9.53
CA ILE A 281 -3.33 -0.02 -8.59
C ILE A 281 -1.86 -0.33 -8.30
N VAL A 282 -1.53 -0.48 -7.02
CA VAL A 282 -0.17 -0.71 -6.54
C VAL A 282 -0.17 -1.78 -5.46
N ARG A 283 0.96 -2.47 -5.27
CA ARG A 283 1.12 -3.40 -4.13
C ARG A 283 1.18 -2.63 -2.81
N SER A 284 0.56 -3.16 -1.76
CA SER A 284 0.55 -2.57 -0.42
C SER A 284 1.95 -2.32 0.14
N SER A 285 2.89 -3.22 -0.14
CA SER A 285 4.30 -3.06 0.24
C SER A 285 4.96 -1.80 -0.35
N VAL A 286 4.53 -1.31 -1.52
CA VAL A 286 5.05 -0.06 -2.11
C VAL A 286 4.48 1.16 -1.39
N VAL A 287 3.19 1.14 -1.05
CA VAL A 287 2.53 2.20 -0.26
C VAL A 287 3.23 2.36 1.08
N GLU A 288 3.53 1.24 1.74
CA GLU A 288 4.27 1.22 2.99
C GLU A 288 5.69 1.79 2.85
N LYS A 289 6.42 1.38 1.80
CA LYS A 289 7.76 1.91 1.48
C LYS A 289 7.76 3.42 1.27
N CYS A 290 6.68 3.98 0.73
CA CYS A 290 6.50 5.42 0.57
C CYS A 290 6.09 6.14 1.87
N GLY A 291 5.93 5.42 2.99
CA GLY A 291 5.61 6.01 4.29
C GLY A 291 4.13 6.30 4.51
N PHE A 292 3.24 5.80 3.64
CA PHE A 292 1.78 5.82 3.82
C PHE A 292 1.33 4.69 4.77
N GLN A 293 2.14 4.42 5.79
CA GLN A 293 1.81 3.50 6.87
C GLN A 293 0.89 4.19 7.87
N PRO A 294 -0.02 3.44 8.49
CA PRO A 294 -0.76 3.98 9.61
C PRO A 294 0.13 4.11 10.85
N ARG A 295 0.16 5.30 11.47
CA ARG A 295 1.03 5.63 12.61
C ARG A 295 0.19 6.11 13.80
N GLY A 296 -0.29 5.18 14.62
CA GLY A 296 -0.88 5.44 15.95
C GLY A 296 -2.40 5.67 16.02
N ASP A 297 -2.93 5.66 17.25
CA ASP A 297 -4.38 5.63 17.55
C ASP A 297 -5.14 6.95 17.30
N ASN A 298 -4.41 8.08 17.24
CA ASN A 298 -4.99 9.43 17.11
C ASN A 298 -4.62 10.12 15.78
N THR A 299 -3.97 9.40 14.88
CA THR A 299 -3.71 9.89 13.53
C THR A 299 -4.87 9.43 12.66
N GLN A 300 -5.24 10.21 11.64
CA GLN A 300 -6.12 9.76 10.54
C GLN A 300 -5.56 8.57 9.74
N VAL A 301 -4.63 7.79 10.32
CA VAL A 301 -4.00 6.59 9.80
C VAL A 301 -3.63 5.68 11.00
N PRO A 302 -4.48 4.73 11.41
CA PRO A 302 -4.25 3.79 12.51
C PRO A 302 -3.60 2.47 12.13
N CYS A 303 -2.53 2.22 12.88
CA CYS A 303 -1.64 1.09 12.78
C CYS A 303 -2.33 -0.15 13.32
N PHE A 304 -2.59 -1.14 12.46
CA PHE A 304 -2.53 -2.55 12.84
C PHE A 304 -2.35 -3.37 11.56
N PHE A 305 -1.17 -3.94 11.37
CA PHE A 305 -0.96 -5.00 10.39
C PHE A 305 -1.13 -6.35 11.09
N SER A 306 -1.94 -7.21 10.47
CA SER A 306 -2.00 -8.67 10.71
C SER A 306 -2.55 -9.14 12.08
N LEU A 307 -3.86 -9.03 12.26
CA LEU A 307 -4.64 -10.18 12.73
C LEU A 307 -5.49 -10.61 11.53
N PHE A 308 -5.23 -11.80 10.99
CA PHE A 308 -6.22 -12.82 10.59
C PHE A 308 -5.59 -13.85 9.64
N SER A 309 -5.10 -14.94 10.23
CA SER A 309 -5.64 -16.26 9.91
C SER A 309 -6.46 -16.71 11.10
N MET A 310 -7.69 -16.20 11.24
CA MET A 310 -8.71 -16.78 12.12
C MET A 310 -9.97 -17.06 11.31
N SER A 311 -9.97 -18.19 10.62
CA SER A 311 -11.22 -18.92 10.47
C SER A 311 -11.73 -19.24 11.88
N CYS A 312 -12.94 -18.78 12.21
CA CYS A 312 -13.68 -18.95 13.47
C CYS A 312 -13.71 -17.72 14.39
N LEU A 313 -14.48 -16.68 14.01
CA LEU A 313 -15.47 -16.04 14.88
C LEU A 313 -16.23 -14.99 14.05
N ASN A 314 -17.49 -15.30 13.75
CA ASN A 314 -18.46 -14.29 13.31
C ASN A 314 -18.53 -13.22 14.42
N ASP A 315 -18.41 -11.95 14.03
CA ASP A 315 -18.68 -10.72 14.81
C ASP A 315 -17.49 -9.74 15.01
N ALA A 316 -16.31 -9.96 14.42
CA ALA A 316 -15.20 -8.97 14.42
C ALA A 316 -14.87 -8.35 13.05
N LYS A 317 -15.65 -8.62 11.99
CA LYS A 317 -15.37 -8.13 10.62
C LYS A 317 -15.75 -6.65 10.39
N TYR A 318 -16.51 -6.03 11.30
CA TYR A 318 -17.13 -4.71 11.08
C TYR A 318 -16.47 -3.51 11.78
N LEU A 319 -15.45 -3.71 12.62
CA LEU A 319 -14.90 -2.62 13.45
C LEU A 319 -13.48 -2.16 13.05
N PHE A 320 -12.88 -2.74 12.00
CA PHE A 320 -11.45 -2.55 11.68
C PHE A 320 -11.17 -1.87 10.33
N LEU A 321 -12.19 -1.40 9.62
CA LEU A 321 -12.08 -0.68 8.34
C LEU A 321 -12.06 0.84 8.47
N GLU A 322 -12.31 1.37 9.67
CA GLU A 322 -12.62 2.80 9.86
C GLU A 322 -11.43 3.75 9.69
N THR A 323 -10.25 3.23 9.35
CA THR A 323 -9.03 3.92 9.70
C THR A 323 -7.93 3.92 8.64
N GLN A 324 -8.07 3.14 7.57
CA GLN A 324 -7.13 3.22 6.45
C GLN A 324 -7.53 4.35 5.49
N GLN A 325 -6.61 5.25 5.16
CA GLN A 325 -6.80 6.28 4.11
C GLN A 325 -6.78 5.69 2.68
N VAL A 326 -6.56 4.39 2.55
CA VAL A 326 -6.26 3.67 1.31
C VAL A 326 -7.37 2.66 1.02
N TYR A 327 -7.79 2.56 -0.24
CA TYR A 327 -8.71 1.51 -0.69
C TYR A 327 -7.95 0.23 -1.05
N SER A 328 -8.13 -0.82 -0.26
CA SER A 328 -7.54 -2.14 -0.50
C SER A 328 -8.42 -3.03 -1.36
N ILE A 329 -7.83 -3.85 -2.22
CA ILE A 329 -8.55 -4.82 -3.06
C ILE A 329 -8.66 -6.14 -2.30
N GLU A 330 -9.88 -6.62 -2.08
CA GLU A 330 -10.16 -7.88 -1.36
C GLU A 330 -9.42 -9.06 -2.02
N ASP A 331 -8.93 -9.98 -1.18
CA ASP A 331 -8.19 -11.18 -1.57
C ASP A 331 -6.92 -10.91 -2.42
N SER A 332 -6.30 -9.75 -2.28
CA SER A 332 -5.05 -9.40 -2.99
C SER A 332 -4.07 -8.59 -2.13
N ASP A 333 -2.81 -8.50 -2.56
CA ASP A 333 -1.78 -7.63 -1.97
C ASP A 333 -1.79 -6.22 -2.58
N GLN A 334 -2.91 -5.80 -3.18
CA GLN A 334 -3.02 -4.58 -3.97
C GLN A 334 -4.01 -3.57 -3.40
N CYS A 335 -3.77 -2.30 -3.70
CA CYS A 335 -4.61 -1.18 -3.29
C CYS A 335 -4.58 -0.04 -4.33
N LEU A 336 -5.55 0.87 -4.25
CA LEU A 336 -5.61 2.07 -5.08
C LEU A 336 -4.72 3.18 -4.52
N ILE A 337 -4.08 3.95 -5.41
CA ILE A 337 -3.19 5.03 -5.00
C ILE A 337 -3.96 6.28 -4.50
N GLY A 338 -3.47 6.90 -3.43
CA GLY A 338 -3.94 8.20 -2.96
C GLY A 338 -3.23 9.41 -3.61
N THR A 339 -2.19 9.15 -4.41
CA THR A 339 -1.37 10.10 -5.17
C THR A 339 -0.45 9.36 -6.15
N ALA A 340 -0.16 9.95 -7.31
CA ALA A 340 0.83 9.44 -8.27
C ALA A 340 2.26 9.37 -7.67
N GLU A 341 2.54 10.08 -6.58
CA GLU A 341 3.82 10.03 -5.88
C GLU A 341 4.23 8.59 -5.52
N ILE A 342 3.26 7.76 -5.10
CA ILE A 342 3.52 6.37 -4.69
C ILE A 342 4.10 5.57 -5.87
N THR A 343 3.48 5.68 -7.04
CA THR A 343 3.86 4.91 -8.22
C THR A 343 5.06 5.51 -8.94
N VAL A 344 5.23 6.84 -8.91
CA VAL A 344 6.47 7.51 -9.36
C VAL A 344 7.65 7.11 -8.46
N GLY A 345 7.47 7.09 -7.14
CA GLY A 345 8.49 6.66 -6.18
C GLY A 345 8.92 5.20 -6.39
N GLY A 346 8.00 4.36 -6.85
CA GLY A 346 8.28 2.97 -7.20
C GLY A 346 9.10 2.74 -8.48
N ILE A 347 9.24 3.74 -9.37
CA ILE A 347 9.92 3.56 -10.68
C ILE A 347 11.37 3.09 -10.52
N HIS A 348 12.05 3.62 -9.51
CA HIS A 348 13.47 3.34 -9.23
C HIS A 348 13.65 2.47 -7.99
N MET A 349 12.61 1.73 -7.59
CA MET A 349 12.70 0.78 -6.49
C MET A 349 13.77 -0.26 -6.80
N ASP A 350 14.63 -0.54 -5.82
CA ASP A 350 15.71 -1.54 -5.89
C ASP A 350 16.71 -1.31 -7.06
N SER A 351 16.80 -0.07 -7.59
CA SER A 351 17.74 0.30 -8.64
C SER A 351 18.87 1.19 -8.12
N ILE A 352 20.05 1.07 -8.74
CA ILE A 352 21.21 1.94 -8.47
C ILE A 352 21.33 2.92 -9.63
N LEU A 353 21.18 4.21 -9.34
CA LEU A 353 21.25 5.28 -10.34
C LEU A 353 22.65 5.91 -10.36
N PRO A 354 23.28 6.08 -11.53
CA PRO A 354 24.50 6.87 -11.64
C PRO A 354 24.20 8.36 -11.41
N GLU A 355 25.10 9.05 -10.70
CA GLU A 355 24.96 10.47 -10.35
C GLU A 355 24.78 11.37 -11.59
N SER A 356 25.33 10.98 -12.74
CA SER A 356 25.19 11.70 -14.00
C SER A 356 23.76 11.79 -14.54
N LEU A 357 22.84 10.94 -14.07
CA LEU A 357 21.42 11.02 -14.44
C LEU A 357 20.63 11.98 -13.54
N LEU A 358 21.22 12.45 -12.44
CA LEU A 358 20.55 13.34 -11.50
C LEU A 358 20.71 14.81 -11.92
N PRO A 359 19.68 15.65 -11.70
CA PRO A 359 18.37 15.33 -11.12
C PRO A 359 17.40 14.73 -12.13
N LEU A 360 16.73 13.63 -11.74
CA LEU A 360 15.56 13.13 -12.45
C LEU A 360 14.32 13.93 -12.05
N LYS A 361 13.52 14.33 -13.03
CA LYS A 361 12.32 15.15 -12.82
C LYS A 361 11.14 14.52 -13.53
N TYR A 362 10.07 14.22 -12.80
CA TYR A 362 8.88 13.57 -13.31
C TYR A 362 7.64 14.41 -13.03
N VAL A 363 6.73 14.47 -14.00
CA VAL A 363 5.37 14.98 -13.80
C VAL A 363 4.42 13.87 -14.20
N ALA A 364 3.54 13.48 -13.28
CA ALA A 364 2.64 12.37 -13.49
C ALA A 364 1.18 12.81 -13.39
N PHE A 365 0.34 12.22 -14.22
CA PHE A 365 -1.12 12.31 -14.11
C PHE A 365 -1.68 10.95 -13.70
N SER A 366 -2.57 10.96 -12.70
CA SER A 366 -3.35 9.80 -12.26
C SER A 366 -4.62 10.24 -11.56
N HIS A 367 -5.63 9.37 -11.50
CA HIS A 367 -6.68 9.50 -10.49
C HIS A 367 -6.11 9.20 -9.10
N CYS A 368 -6.73 9.79 -8.08
CA CYS A 368 -6.32 9.65 -6.68
C CYS A 368 -7.52 9.22 -5.85
N PHE A 369 -7.37 8.13 -5.10
CA PHE A 369 -8.44 7.51 -4.32
C PHE A 369 -8.10 7.60 -2.84
N ARG A 370 -8.95 8.26 -2.06
CA ARG A 370 -8.79 8.44 -0.61
C ARG A 370 -10.10 8.17 0.09
N THR A 371 -10.07 7.41 1.18
CA THR A 371 -11.28 7.12 1.97
C THR A 371 -11.75 8.34 2.76
N GLU A 372 -10.87 9.31 2.99
CA GLU A 372 -11.12 10.52 3.80
C GLU A 372 -11.60 10.17 5.21
N ALA A 373 -11.10 9.05 5.75
CA ALA A 373 -11.36 8.60 7.12
C ALA A 373 -10.92 9.67 8.13
N GLY A 374 -11.79 10.02 9.09
CA GLY A 374 -11.54 11.06 10.09
C GLY A 374 -11.80 12.51 9.64
N ALA A 375 -12.10 12.76 8.35
CA ALA A 375 -12.53 14.07 7.84
C ALA A 375 -14.06 14.18 7.68
N ALA A 376 -14.82 13.20 8.19
CA ALA A 376 -16.27 13.16 8.11
C ALA A 376 -16.90 14.46 8.67
N GLY A 377 -17.59 15.20 7.80
CA GLY A 377 -18.30 16.43 8.16
C GLY A 377 -17.47 17.72 8.15
N THR A 378 -16.16 17.68 7.91
CA THR A 378 -15.33 18.91 7.92
C THR A 378 -15.43 19.69 6.59
N ALA A 379 -15.70 18.99 5.48
CA ALA A 379 -15.85 19.58 4.14
C ALA A 379 -17.19 19.21 3.45
N THR A 380 -18.11 18.54 4.15
CA THR A 380 -19.43 18.19 3.60
C THR A 380 -20.34 19.42 3.67
N ARG A 381 -20.87 19.86 2.53
CA ARG A 381 -21.88 20.92 2.44
C ARG A 381 -23.19 20.40 1.90
#